data_AF-A0A2G5V348-F1
#
_entry.id   AF-A0A2G5V348-F1
#
_cell.length_a   1.000
_cell.length_b   1.000
_cell.length_c   1.000
_cell.angle_alpha   90.00
_cell.angle_beta   90.00
_cell.angle_gamma   90.00
#
_symmetry.space_group_name_H-M   'P 1'
#
loop_
_entity.id
_entity.type
_entity.pdbx_description
1 polymer ?
#
loop_
_entity_poly.entity_id
_entity_poly.type
_entity_poly.pdbx_seq_one_letter_code
_entity_poly.pdbx_strand_id
1 'polypeptide(L)'
;MFVSHLLIVCTCLGTNVLAGVITGSISSSTSTDAERLSFLDMDVELAKIKDTCLSDADYEQMTGNYVKAFLARGVANVWVPESVAIIGFQEMRKVLKFSPPHTWQSHNDTKPTSAEMQSASTPEAYYDLRENRIASRHSYAGEWLFQHNVATVIEFLDARFPSIRAMFKKAFEAKHPKNEVVDKLVVDQLINEYSEIFEKIDSSTKEMMSYKIKCQNSQIVRMLSSYSSMLKSL
;
A
#
# COMPACT_ATOMS: atom_id res chain seq x y z
N MET A 1 -20.66 54.98 -25.36
CA MET A 1 -20.13 54.71 -24.00
C MET A 1 -21.11 55.26 -22.98
N PHE A 2 -22.01 54.42 -22.49
CA PHE A 2 -22.93 54.75 -21.39
C PHE A 2 -22.50 53.90 -20.20
N VAL A 3 -22.09 54.54 -19.11
CA VAL A 3 -21.71 53.88 -17.86
C VAL A 3 -22.93 53.89 -16.95
N SER A 4 -23.55 52.74 -16.76
CA SER A 4 -24.65 52.55 -15.82
C SER A 4 -24.10 52.23 -14.43
N HIS A 5 -24.48 53.05 -13.45
CA HIS A 5 -24.23 52.81 -12.04
C HIS A 5 -25.09 51.65 -11.52
N LEU A 6 -24.48 50.72 -10.78
CA LEU A 6 -25.22 49.82 -9.89
C LEU A 6 -24.54 49.84 -8.51
N LEU A 7 -25.25 50.45 -7.55
CA LEU A 7 -24.95 50.44 -6.13
C LEU A 7 -25.40 49.11 -5.52
N ILE A 8 -24.52 48.39 -4.83
CA ILE A 8 -24.89 47.24 -4.01
C ILE A 8 -24.86 47.68 -2.55
N VAL A 9 -26.06 47.80 -1.97
CA VAL A 9 -26.29 48.08 -0.55
C VAL A 9 -26.13 46.77 0.22
N CYS A 10 -25.17 46.73 1.14
CA CYS A 10 -24.91 45.57 2.01
C CYS A 10 -25.74 45.72 3.30
N THR A 11 -26.84 44.97 3.40
CA THR A 11 -27.64 44.87 4.63
C THR A 11 -27.15 43.71 5.49
N CYS A 12 -26.42 44.01 6.56
CA CYS A 12 -26.07 43.03 7.58
C CYS A 12 -27.24 42.92 8.59
N LEU A 13 -28.08 41.90 8.44
CA LEU A 13 -29.08 41.53 9.45
C LEU A 13 -28.44 40.52 10.42
N GLY A 14 -28.11 40.99 11.62
CA GLY A 14 -27.70 40.14 12.73
C GLY A 14 -28.90 39.43 13.35
N THR A 15 -28.82 38.11 13.50
CA THR A 15 -29.73 37.33 14.33
C THR A 15 -29.04 36.98 15.64
N ASN A 16 -29.59 37.50 16.75
CA ASN A 16 -29.26 37.04 18.09
C ASN A 16 -29.94 35.68 18.30
N VAL A 17 -29.15 34.61 18.45
CA VAL A 17 -29.66 33.33 18.96
C VAL A 17 -29.18 33.17 20.40
N LEU A 18 -30.15 33.15 21.30
CA LEU A 18 -29.99 32.79 22.70
C LEU A 18 -30.55 31.37 22.85
N ALA A 19 -29.70 30.37 23.12
CA ALA A 19 -30.14 29.09 23.70
C ALA A 19 -28.96 28.23 24.16
N GLY A 20 -29.00 27.84 25.44
CA GLY A 20 -28.64 26.49 25.88
C GLY A 20 -27.16 26.22 26.15
N VAL A 21 -26.75 26.35 27.42
CA VAL A 21 -25.60 25.60 27.95
C VAL A 21 -25.95 24.12 27.91
N ILE A 22 -25.42 23.40 26.93
CA ILE A 22 -25.30 21.94 26.98
C ILE A 22 -23.95 21.66 27.62
N THR A 23 -23.97 21.11 28.82
CA THR A 23 -22.83 20.42 29.43
C THR A 23 -22.45 19.28 28.50
N GLY A 24 -21.51 19.54 27.61
CA GLY A 24 -20.86 18.52 26.81
C GLY A 24 -20.14 17.56 27.74
N SER A 25 -20.66 16.36 27.88
CA SER A 25 -19.87 15.21 28.29
C SER A 25 -18.71 15.10 27.30
N ILE A 26 -17.51 15.51 27.72
CA ILE A 26 -16.27 15.21 27.01
C ILE A 26 -16.09 13.70 27.13
N SER A 27 -16.64 12.96 26.18
CA SER A 27 -16.27 11.57 25.96
C SER A 27 -14.83 11.57 25.44
N SER A 28 -13.97 11.02 26.29
CA SER A 28 -12.53 10.85 26.12
C SER A 28 -12.11 10.50 24.68
N SER A 29 -11.36 11.41 24.05
CA SER A 29 -10.68 11.22 22.78
C SER A 29 -9.34 10.51 23.01
N THR A 30 -9.35 9.18 23.17
CA THR A 30 -8.12 8.37 23.13
C THR A 30 -7.86 7.73 21.77
N SER A 31 -8.86 7.72 20.88
CA SER A 31 -8.78 7.11 19.54
C SER A 31 -7.94 7.91 18.55
N THR A 32 -7.95 9.24 18.64
CA THR A 32 -7.40 10.13 17.60
C THR A 32 -5.88 10.22 17.59
N ASP A 33 -5.25 10.16 18.77
CA ASP A 33 -3.79 10.38 18.88
C ASP A 33 -3.01 9.13 18.51
N ALA A 34 -3.48 7.94 18.87
CA ALA A 34 -2.86 6.67 18.48
C ALA A 34 -2.98 6.42 16.97
N GLU A 35 -4.16 6.68 16.40
CA GLU A 35 -4.39 6.57 14.95
C GLU A 35 -3.52 7.58 14.19
N ARG A 36 -3.46 8.85 14.63
CA ARG A 36 -2.57 9.87 14.05
C ARG A 36 -1.09 9.51 14.16
N LEU A 37 -0.63 9.01 15.31
CA LEU A 37 0.76 8.58 15.48
C LEU A 37 1.09 7.38 14.57
N SER A 38 0.13 6.47 14.36
CA SER A 38 0.31 5.35 13.43
C SER A 38 0.42 5.80 11.97
N PHE A 39 -0.34 6.83 11.58
CA PHE A 39 -0.23 7.45 10.26
C PHE A 39 1.10 8.21 10.08
N LEU A 40 1.55 8.93 11.10
CA LEU A 40 2.86 9.61 11.06
C LEU A 40 4.02 8.62 10.94
N ASP A 41 3.95 7.48 11.63
CA ASP A 41 4.94 6.41 11.51
C ASP A 41 4.94 5.79 10.10
N MET A 42 3.75 5.62 9.51
CA MET A 42 3.59 5.16 8.12
C MET A 42 4.24 6.12 7.12
N ASP A 43 3.97 7.42 7.20
CA ASP A 43 4.51 8.42 6.26
C ASP A 43 6.04 8.47 6.30
N VAL A 44 6.64 8.31 7.49
CA VAL A 44 8.09 8.24 7.67
C VAL A 44 8.66 7.00 6.97
N GLU A 45 8.03 5.84 7.12
CA GLU A 45 8.47 4.60 6.48
C GLU A 45 8.29 4.65 4.96
N LEU A 46 7.18 5.19 4.46
CA LEU A 46 6.93 5.41 3.04
C LEU A 46 8.01 6.34 2.42
N ALA A 47 8.37 7.42 3.12
CA ALA A 47 9.43 8.32 2.67
C ALA A 47 10.79 7.60 2.57
N LYS A 48 11.12 6.72 3.54
CA LYS A 48 12.36 5.90 3.48
C LYS A 48 12.36 4.94 2.30
N ILE A 49 11.26 4.24 2.05
CA ILE A 49 11.10 3.33 0.90
C ILE A 49 11.31 4.14 -0.38
N LYS A 50 10.55 5.23 -0.54
CA LYS A 50 10.64 6.15 -1.67
C LYS A 50 12.06 6.67 -1.86
N ASP A 51 12.80 7.02 -0.81
CA ASP A 51 14.13 7.62 -0.96
C ASP A 51 15.27 6.61 -1.17
N THR A 52 14.97 5.32 -1.06
CA THR A 52 15.96 4.26 -1.26
C THR A 52 16.46 4.22 -2.72
N CYS A 53 17.78 4.07 -2.87
CA CYS A 53 18.43 3.83 -4.15
C CYS A 53 18.74 2.35 -4.31
N LEU A 54 18.06 1.68 -5.23
CA LEU A 54 18.36 0.29 -5.59
C LEU A 54 19.62 0.20 -6.46
N SER A 55 20.47 -0.76 -6.15
CA SER A 55 21.62 -1.16 -6.94
C SER A 55 21.24 -2.22 -7.97
N ASP A 56 22.13 -2.47 -8.93
CA ASP A 56 21.94 -3.57 -9.89
C ASP A 56 21.80 -4.92 -9.20
N ALA A 57 22.58 -5.17 -8.13
CA ALA A 57 22.49 -6.39 -7.33
C ALA A 57 21.13 -6.55 -6.65
N ASP A 58 20.48 -5.46 -6.22
CA ASP A 58 19.14 -5.52 -5.64
C ASP A 58 18.11 -6.01 -6.67
N TYR A 59 18.18 -5.49 -7.90
CA TYR A 59 17.31 -5.95 -8.99
C TYR A 59 17.59 -7.39 -9.37
N GLU A 60 18.86 -7.80 -9.49
CA GLU A 60 19.21 -9.20 -9.78
C GLU A 60 18.68 -10.12 -8.67
N GLN A 61 18.80 -9.73 -7.41
CA GLN A 61 18.30 -10.50 -6.26
C GLN A 61 16.77 -10.68 -6.30
N MET A 62 16.00 -9.65 -6.65
CA MET A 62 14.53 -9.76 -6.85
C MET A 62 14.15 -10.83 -7.88
N THR A 63 15.07 -11.17 -8.78
CA THR A 63 14.88 -12.22 -9.79
C THR A 63 15.55 -13.54 -9.45
N GLY A 64 15.97 -13.75 -8.19
CA GLY A 64 16.71 -14.94 -7.79
C GLY A 64 18.11 -15.02 -8.42
N ASN A 65 18.64 -13.89 -8.89
CA ASN A 65 19.89 -13.78 -9.66
C ASN A 65 19.90 -14.54 -11.00
N TYR A 66 18.73 -14.91 -11.54
CA TYR A 66 18.63 -15.55 -12.85
C TYR A 66 18.71 -14.54 -14.01
N VAL A 67 18.38 -13.28 -13.76
CA VAL A 67 18.29 -12.23 -14.78
C VAL A 67 19.25 -11.10 -14.44
N LYS A 68 19.93 -10.57 -15.47
CA LYS A 68 20.85 -9.42 -15.31
C LYS A 68 20.12 -8.10 -15.15
N ALA A 69 20.78 -7.16 -14.45
CA ALA A 69 20.20 -5.91 -13.97
C ALA A 69 19.32 -5.16 -14.98
N PHE A 70 19.74 -5.06 -16.24
CA PHE A 70 18.96 -4.38 -17.29
C PHE A 70 17.56 -4.99 -17.47
N LEU A 71 17.49 -6.31 -17.62
CA LEU A 71 16.22 -7.05 -17.76
C LEU A 71 15.50 -7.15 -16.41
N ALA A 72 16.24 -7.31 -15.32
CA ALA A 72 15.70 -7.40 -13.96
C ALA A 72 14.93 -6.13 -13.56
N ARG A 73 15.43 -4.94 -13.94
CA ARG A 73 14.72 -3.66 -13.78
C ARG A 73 13.37 -3.64 -14.52
N GLY A 74 13.32 -4.21 -15.72
CA GLY A 74 12.07 -4.31 -16.48
C GLY A 74 11.02 -5.14 -15.77
N VAL A 75 11.38 -6.35 -15.35
CA VAL A 75 10.44 -7.27 -14.68
C VAL A 75 10.06 -6.82 -13.27
N ALA A 76 10.95 -6.16 -12.54
CA ALA A 76 10.68 -5.66 -11.19
C ALA A 76 9.48 -4.69 -11.15
N ASN A 77 9.27 -3.90 -12.20
CA ASN A 77 8.11 -3.00 -12.31
C ASN A 77 6.77 -3.73 -12.36
N VAL A 78 6.75 -5.02 -12.73
CA VAL A 78 5.55 -5.86 -12.73
C VAL A 78 5.48 -6.68 -11.43
N TRP A 79 6.61 -7.21 -10.97
CA TRP A 79 6.61 -8.15 -9.85
C TRP A 79 6.48 -7.48 -8.48
N VAL A 80 7.07 -6.30 -8.30
CA VAL A 80 7.01 -5.59 -7.01
C VAL A 80 5.57 -5.18 -6.64
N PRO A 81 4.78 -4.54 -7.52
CA PRO A 81 3.39 -4.21 -7.22
C PRO A 81 2.55 -5.43 -6.84
N GLU A 82 2.67 -6.52 -7.59
CA GLU A 82 1.96 -7.77 -7.31
C GLU A 82 2.38 -8.38 -5.95
N SER A 83 3.68 -8.33 -5.64
CA SER A 83 4.21 -8.81 -4.37
C SER A 83 3.69 -7.99 -3.18
N VAL A 84 3.64 -6.66 -3.33
CA VAL A 84 3.06 -5.75 -2.33
C VAL A 84 1.57 -6.06 -2.12
N ALA A 85 0.82 -6.29 -3.19
CA ALA A 85 -0.60 -6.65 -3.10
C ALA A 85 -0.80 -7.93 -2.26
N ILE A 86 0.01 -8.95 -2.54
CA ILE A 86 -0.06 -10.24 -1.85
C ILE A 86 0.36 -10.15 -0.40
N ILE A 87 1.36 -9.33 -0.07
CA ILE A 87 1.70 -9.06 1.35
C ILE A 87 0.48 -8.50 2.06
N GLY A 88 -0.23 -7.53 1.47
CA GLY A 88 -1.44 -6.97 2.04
C GLY A 88 -2.55 -8.00 2.25
N PHE A 89 -2.79 -8.87 1.27
CA PHE A 89 -3.78 -9.97 1.41
C PHE A 89 -3.40 -10.98 2.48
N GLN A 90 -2.12 -11.35 2.56
CA GLN A 90 -1.61 -12.21 3.62
C GLN A 90 -1.85 -11.62 5.01
N GLU A 91 -1.59 -10.33 5.20
CA GLU A 91 -1.84 -9.69 6.50
C GLU A 91 -3.33 -9.54 6.81
N MET A 92 -4.16 -9.28 5.80
CA MET A 92 -5.61 -9.19 5.99
C MET A 92 -6.20 -10.54 6.42
N ARG A 93 -5.83 -11.63 5.73
CA ARG A 93 -6.25 -12.99 6.10
C ARG A 93 -5.82 -13.34 7.52
N LYS A 94 -4.61 -12.96 7.94
CA LYS A 94 -4.13 -13.18 9.33
C LYS A 94 -4.99 -12.45 10.37
N VAL A 95 -5.33 -11.19 10.13
CA VAL A 95 -6.17 -10.40 11.04
C VAL A 95 -7.59 -10.96 11.13
N LEU A 96 -8.15 -11.36 9.98
CA LEU A 96 -9.47 -12.00 9.88
C LEU A 96 -9.50 -13.45 10.37
N LYS A 97 -8.33 -14.04 10.69
CA LYS A 97 -8.16 -15.46 11.05
C LYS A 97 -8.70 -16.42 9.98
N PHE A 98 -8.63 -16.01 8.71
CA PHE A 98 -8.97 -16.85 7.57
C PHE A 98 -7.82 -17.78 7.21
N SER A 99 -8.17 -18.85 6.51
CA SER A 99 -7.21 -19.79 5.94
C SER A 99 -6.26 -19.06 4.99
N PRO A 100 -5.02 -19.55 4.80
CA PRO A 100 -4.14 -19.05 3.76
C PRO A 100 -4.83 -19.04 2.39
N PRO A 101 -4.44 -18.13 1.48
CA PRO A 101 -5.05 -18.08 0.17
C PRO A 101 -4.86 -19.40 -0.58
N HIS A 102 -5.87 -19.76 -1.37
CA HIS A 102 -5.81 -20.90 -2.28
C HIS A 102 -4.65 -20.74 -3.28
N THR A 103 -4.30 -21.81 -3.99
CA THR A 103 -3.30 -21.78 -5.07
C THR A 103 -3.49 -20.56 -5.97
N TRP A 104 -2.39 -19.95 -6.41
CA TRP A 104 -2.37 -18.71 -7.20
C TRP A 104 -3.46 -18.71 -8.28
N GLN A 105 -4.46 -17.85 -8.12
CA GLN A 105 -5.51 -17.64 -9.12
C GLN A 105 -5.21 -16.38 -9.90
N SER A 106 -5.40 -16.43 -11.22
CA SER A 106 -5.34 -15.25 -12.07
C SER A 106 -6.38 -14.22 -11.62
N HIS A 107 -6.04 -12.93 -11.77
CA HIS A 107 -6.99 -11.86 -11.50
C HIS A 107 -8.24 -12.03 -12.38
N ASN A 108 -9.40 -11.82 -11.77
CA ASN A 108 -10.67 -11.76 -12.48
C ASN A 108 -11.22 -10.34 -12.36
N ASP A 109 -11.21 -9.60 -13.46
CA ASP A 109 -11.71 -8.21 -13.53
C ASP A 109 -13.24 -8.10 -13.36
N THR A 110 -13.96 -9.23 -13.27
CA THR A 110 -15.42 -9.25 -13.16
C THR A 110 -15.86 -9.08 -11.72
N LYS A 111 -16.52 -7.96 -11.40
CA LYS A 111 -17.12 -7.75 -10.07
C LYS A 111 -18.10 -8.89 -9.72
N PRO A 112 -18.14 -9.35 -8.45
CA PRO A 112 -19.16 -10.29 -7.99
C PRO A 112 -20.57 -9.79 -8.25
N THR A 113 -21.42 -10.66 -8.75
CA THR A 113 -22.86 -10.41 -8.84
C THR A 113 -23.49 -10.41 -7.46
N SER A 114 -24.62 -9.72 -7.31
CA SER A 114 -25.37 -9.74 -6.03
C SER A 114 -25.76 -11.15 -5.60
N ALA A 115 -26.04 -12.05 -6.56
CA ALA A 115 -26.38 -13.44 -6.29
C ALA A 115 -25.19 -14.22 -5.72
N GLU A 116 -23.98 -14.08 -6.31
CA GLU A 116 -22.76 -14.69 -5.76
C GLU A 116 -22.43 -14.15 -4.36
N MET A 117 -22.63 -12.85 -4.14
CA MET A 117 -22.37 -12.21 -2.83
C MET A 117 -23.35 -12.68 -1.75
N GLN A 118 -24.60 -12.96 -2.14
CA GLN A 118 -25.62 -13.52 -1.27
C GLN A 118 -25.40 -15.01 -0.98
N SER A 119 -24.89 -15.78 -1.95
CA SER A 119 -24.63 -17.22 -1.79
C SER A 119 -23.42 -17.53 -0.92
N ALA A 120 -22.48 -16.58 -0.77
CA ALA A 120 -21.36 -16.69 0.17
C ALA A 120 -21.88 -16.73 1.62
N SER A 121 -21.97 -17.92 2.21
CA SER A 121 -22.59 -18.14 3.52
C SER A 121 -21.70 -17.75 4.70
N THR A 122 -20.38 -17.67 4.50
CA THR A 122 -19.42 -17.29 5.53
C THR A 122 -18.66 -16.02 5.14
N PRO A 123 -18.12 -15.26 6.11
CA PRO A 123 -17.26 -14.11 5.83
C PRO A 123 -16.01 -14.48 5.02
N GLU A 124 -15.43 -15.66 5.26
CA GLU A 124 -14.27 -16.16 4.52
C GLU A 124 -14.63 -16.47 3.06
N ALA A 125 -15.75 -17.16 2.79
CA ALA A 125 -16.21 -17.40 1.43
C ALA A 125 -16.56 -16.09 0.69
N TYR A 126 -17.08 -15.10 1.42
CA TYR A 126 -17.34 -13.77 0.90
C TYR A 126 -16.04 -13.03 0.55
N TYR A 127 -15.01 -13.17 1.39
CA TYR A 127 -13.68 -12.62 1.12
C TYR A 127 -13.01 -13.30 -0.07
N ASP A 128 -13.00 -14.64 -0.12
CA ASP A 128 -12.41 -15.43 -1.21
C ASP A 128 -13.00 -15.04 -2.57
N LEU A 129 -14.32 -14.79 -2.62
CA LEU A 129 -15.00 -14.32 -3.83
C LEU A 129 -14.46 -12.97 -4.31
N ARG A 130 -14.05 -12.10 -3.39
CA ARG A 130 -13.62 -10.73 -3.68
C ARG A 130 -12.12 -10.59 -3.89
N GLU A 131 -11.28 -11.29 -3.13
CA GLU A 131 -9.81 -11.13 -3.11
C GLU A 131 -9.20 -11.20 -4.52
N ASN A 132 -9.63 -12.18 -5.33
CA ASN A 132 -9.12 -12.33 -6.71
C ASN A 132 -9.70 -11.32 -7.71
N ARG A 133 -10.64 -10.49 -7.28
CA ARG A 133 -11.32 -9.44 -8.06
C ARG A 133 -10.98 -8.03 -7.56
N ILE A 134 -10.03 -7.90 -6.64
CA ILE A 134 -9.50 -6.61 -6.18
C ILE A 134 -8.53 -6.09 -7.27
N ALA A 135 -8.75 -4.85 -7.72
CA ALA A 135 -8.08 -4.24 -8.86
C ALA A 135 -6.55 -4.06 -8.72
N SER A 136 -6.00 -4.23 -7.52
CA SER A 136 -4.54 -4.22 -7.28
C SER A 136 -3.82 -5.44 -7.85
N ARG A 137 -4.56 -6.51 -8.21
CA ARG A 137 -4.00 -7.74 -8.79
C ARG A 137 -3.83 -7.56 -10.28
N HIS A 138 -2.67 -7.95 -10.80
CA HIS A 138 -2.40 -7.87 -12.22
C HIS A 138 -3.04 -9.06 -12.95
N SER A 139 -3.55 -8.80 -14.16
CA SER A 139 -4.10 -9.84 -15.05
C SER A 139 -3.04 -10.69 -15.74
N TYR A 140 -1.74 -10.36 -15.61
CA TYR A 140 -0.62 -11.07 -16.26
C TYR A 140 -0.22 -12.41 -15.60
N ALA A 141 -1.08 -12.97 -14.75
CA ALA A 141 -0.85 -14.27 -14.15
C ALA A 141 -0.65 -15.35 -15.22
N GLY A 142 0.49 -16.05 -15.18
CA GLY A 142 0.86 -17.09 -16.15
C GLY A 142 1.70 -16.62 -17.34
N GLU A 143 1.74 -15.32 -17.66
CA GLU A 143 2.61 -14.77 -18.72
C GLU A 143 3.91 -14.19 -18.16
N TRP A 144 3.78 -13.38 -17.12
CA TRP A 144 4.90 -12.69 -16.48
C TRP A 144 4.97 -12.94 -14.97
N LEU A 145 3.90 -13.46 -14.38
CA LEU A 145 3.77 -13.68 -12.94
C LEU A 145 3.61 -15.17 -12.66
N PHE A 146 4.70 -15.77 -12.17
CA PHE A 146 4.72 -17.11 -11.60
C PHE A 146 4.83 -17.02 -10.08
N GLN A 147 4.21 -17.95 -9.36
CA GLN A 147 4.18 -17.96 -7.90
C GLN A 147 5.59 -17.90 -7.28
N HIS A 148 6.57 -18.60 -7.84
CA HIS A 148 7.94 -18.60 -7.32
C HIS A 148 8.66 -17.25 -7.50
N ASN A 149 8.39 -16.54 -8.60
CA ASN A 149 8.95 -15.19 -8.83
C ASN A 149 8.43 -14.21 -7.78
N VAL A 150 7.13 -14.25 -7.54
CA VAL A 150 6.48 -13.39 -6.55
C VAL A 150 6.94 -13.72 -5.13
N ALA A 151 7.08 -15.01 -4.80
CA ALA A 151 7.65 -15.42 -3.51
C ALA A 151 9.07 -14.86 -3.31
N THR A 152 9.92 -14.93 -4.33
CA THR A 152 11.29 -14.38 -4.29
C THR A 152 11.30 -12.88 -4.03
N VAL A 153 10.40 -12.13 -4.67
CA VAL A 153 10.29 -10.67 -4.44
C VAL A 153 9.72 -10.36 -3.06
N ILE A 154 8.75 -11.13 -2.57
CA ILE A 154 8.25 -10.99 -1.19
C ILE A 154 9.38 -11.19 -0.19
N GLU A 155 10.22 -12.22 -0.36
CA GLU A 155 11.38 -12.44 0.52
C GLU A 155 12.36 -11.27 0.49
N PHE A 156 12.65 -10.72 -0.69
CA PHE A 156 13.46 -9.51 -0.82
C PHE A 156 12.84 -8.32 -0.07
N LEU A 157 11.54 -8.08 -0.27
CA LEU A 157 10.83 -6.96 0.36
C LEU A 157 10.74 -7.12 1.88
N ASP A 158 10.48 -8.31 2.40
CA ASP A 158 10.45 -8.57 3.84
C ASP A 158 11.83 -8.36 4.47
N ALA A 159 12.90 -8.74 3.79
CA ALA A 159 14.27 -8.54 4.26
C ALA A 159 14.68 -7.05 4.22
N ARG A 160 14.31 -6.34 3.16
CA ARG A 160 14.79 -4.97 2.91
C ARG A 160 13.90 -3.89 3.50
N PHE A 161 12.59 -4.13 3.50
CA PHE A 161 11.53 -3.20 3.90
C PHE A 161 10.48 -3.90 4.77
N PRO A 162 10.86 -4.43 5.95
CA PRO A 162 9.91 -5.11 6.85
C PRO A 162 8.75 -4.22 7.28
N SER A 163 8.89 -2.90 7.17
CA SER A 163 7.82 -1.94 7.42
C SER A 163 6.62 -2.08 6.50
N ILE A 164 6.76 -2.63 5.28
CA ILE A 164 5.61 -2.89 4.38
C ILE A 164 4.57 -3.78 5.07
N ARG A 165 5.02 -4.92 5.59
CA ARG A 165 4.16 -5.86 6.31
C ARG A 165 3.59 -5.23 7.59
N ALA A 166 4.41 -4.45 8.30
CA ALA A 166 3.98 -3.77 9.52
C ALA A 166 2.89 -2.71 9.26
N MET A 167 2.96 -1.97 8.15
CA MET A 167 1.97 -0.95 7.76
C MET A 167 0.60 -1.60 7.51
N PHE A 168 0.55 -2.65 6.68
CA PHE A 168 -0.70 -3.39 6.46
C PHE A 168 -1.27 -3.96 7.76
N LYS A 169 -0.44 -4.65 8.54
CA LYS A 169 -0.86 -5.23 9.81
C LYS A 169 -1.45 -4.18 10.76
N LYS A 170 -0.75 -3.06 10.97
CA LYS A 170 -1.21 -1.99 11.86
C LYS A 170 -2.53 -1.39 11.38
N ALA A 171 -2.66 -1.13 10.08
CA ALA A 171 -3.89 -0.57 9.51
C ALA A 171 -5.10 -1.51 9.72
N PHE A 172 -4.92 -2.81 9.47
CA PHE A 172 -5.99 -3.78 9.68
C PHE A 172 -6.32 -3.99 11.16
N GLU A 173 -5.32 -4.09 12.04
CA GLU A 173 -5.54 -4.21 13.49
C GLU A 173 -6.24 -2.96 14.09
N ALA A 174 -6.07 -1.78 13.47
CA ALA A 174 -6.76 -0.55 13.89
C ALA A 174 -8.25 -0.55 13.50
N LYS A 175 -8.61 -1.14 12.35
CA LYS A 175 -10.01 -1.26 11.89
C LYS A 175 -10.72 -2.51 12.40
N HIS A 176 -9.97 -3.55 12.77
CA HIS A 176 -10.49 -4.77 13.36
C HIS A 176 -9.59 -5.23 14.52
N PRO A 177 -9.85 -4.73 15.74
CA PRO A 177 -9.18 -5.17 16.95
C PRO A 177 -9.27 -6.68 17.18
N LYS A 178 -8.25 -7.24 17.84
CA LYS A 178 -8.16 -8.68 18.09
C LYS A 178 -9.39 -9.21 18.84
N ASN A 179 -9.93 -10.32 18.33
CA ASN A 179 -11.04 -11.10 18.92
C ASN A 179 -12.45 -10.53 18.71
N GLU A 180 -12.61 -9.54 17.84
CA GLU A 180 -13.92 -9.16 17.36
C GLU A 180 -14.52 -10.21 16.42
N VAL A 181 -15.85 -10.22 16.34
CA VAL A 181 -16.57 -11.09 15.41
C VAL A 181 -16.33 -10.59 14.00
N VAL A 182 -15.91 -11.50 13.12
CA VAL A 182 -15.76 -11.20 11.69
C VAL A 182 -17.09 -11.45 11.00
N ASP A 183 -17.62 -10.41 10.36
CA ASP A 183 -18.76 -10.50 9.45
C ASP A 183 -18.40 -9.92 8.06
N LYS A 184 -19.38 -9.89 7.14
CA LYS A 184 -19.16 -9.35 5.78
C LYS A 184 -18.87 -7.85 5.78
N LEU A 185 -19.40 -7.10 6.75
CA LEU A 185 -19.17 -5.65 6.85
C LEU A 185 -17.73 -5.36 7.27
N VAL A 186 -17.19 -6.13 8.22
CA VAL A 186 -15.76 -6.06 8.60
C VAL A 186 -14.88 -6.37 7.38
N VAL A 187 -15.25 -7.39 6.59
CA VAL A 187 -14.52 -7.71 5.35
C VAL A 187 -14.55 -6.54 4.36
N ASP A 188 -15.70 -5.89 4.15
CA ASP A 188 -15.80 -4.70 3.30
C ASP A 188 -14.90 -3.55 3.79
N GLN A 189 -14.90 -3.29 5.10
CA GLN A 189 -14.07 -2.26 5.71
C GLN A 189 -12.57 -2.51 5.51
N LEU A 190 -12.09 -3.74 5.74
CA LEU A 190 -10.68 -4.07 5.54
C LEU A 190 -10.25 -4.07 4.08
N ILE A 191 -11.13 -4.41 3.13
CA ILE A 191 -10.84 -4.29 1.69
C ILE A 191 -10.70 -2.82 1.27
N ASN A 192 -11.52 -1.93 1.82
CA ASN A 192 -11.39 -0.49 1.57
C ASN A 192 -10.07 0.04 2.16
N GLU A 193 -9.77 -0.30 3.42
CA GLU A 193 -8.52 0.07 4.09
C GLU A 193 -7.30 -0.45 3.30
N TYR A 194 -7.34 -1.69 2.83
CA TYR A 194 -6.30 -2.25 1.98
C TYR A 194 -6.05 -1.41 0.74
N SER A 195 -7.12 -0.95 0.07
CA SER A 195 -6.98 -0.19 -1.17
C SER A 195 -6.22 1.11 -0.91
N GLU A 196 -6.55 1.81 0.19
CA GLU A 196 -5.87 3.05 0.58
C GLU A 196 -4.39 2.84 0.95
N ILE A 197 -4.10 1.79 1.72
CA ILE A 197 -2.72 1.49 2.14
C ILE A 197 -1.88 0.96 0.97
N PHE A 198 -2.45 0.09 0.15
CA PHE A 198 -1.81 -0.44 -1.05
C PHE A 198 -1.39 0.68 -1.98
N GLU A 199 -2.27 1.64 -2.28
CA GLU A 199 -1.95 2.77 -3.16
C GLU A 199 -0.74 3.57 -2.67
N LYS A 200 -0.64 3.83 -1.36
CA LYS A 200 0.49 4.56 -0.76
C LYS A 200 1.79 3.78 -0.86
N ILE A 201 1.77 2.49 -0.53
CA ILE A 201 2.96 1.62 -0.58
C ILE A 201 3.39 1.40 -2.03
N ASP A 202 2.46 1.05 -2.91
CA ASP A 202 2.71 0.85 -4.34
C ASP A 202 3.31 2.11 -4.98
N SER A 203 2.74 3.29 -4.71
CA SER A 203 3.31 4.56 -5.15
C SER A 203 4.75 4.75 -4.66
N SER A 204 5.00 4.51 -3.36
CA SER A 204 6.34 4.66 -2.79
C SER A 204 7.36 3.65 -3.36
N THR A 205 6.94 2.42 -3.64
CA THR A 205 7.80 1.40 -4.26
C THR A 205 8.03 1.66 -5.76
N LYS A 206 7.04 2.16 -6.50
CA LYS A 206 7.22 2.67 -7.87
C LYS A 206 8.19 3.83 -7.90
N GLU A 207 8.04 4.78 -6.98
CA GLU A 207 8.98 5.89 -6.84
C GLU A 207 10.38 5.39 -6.47
N MET A 208 10.53 4.43 -5.55
CA MET A 208 11.81 3.78 -5.24
C MET A 208 12.50 3.24 -6.50
N MET A 209 11.75 2.55 -7.36
CA MET A 209 12.26 1.98 -8.61
C MET A 209 12.47 3.01 -9.73
N SER A 210 11.94 4.22 -9.57
CA SER A 210 12.06 5.29 -10.57
C SER A 210 13.49 5.84 -10.64
N TYR A 211 13.82 6.37 -11.81
CA TYR A 211 15.12 6.98 -12.05
C TYR A 211 15.34 8.23 -11.18
N LYS A 212 16.46 8.30 -10.47
CA LYS A 212 16.84 9.47 -9.65
C LYS A 212 18.31 9.83 -9.83
N ILE A 213 18.55 11.11 -10.10
CA ILE A 213 19.91 11.67 -10.27
C ILE A 213 20.77 11.41 -9.01
N LYS A 214 20.19 11.57 -7.81
CA LYS A 214 20.90 11.29 -6.54
C LYS A 214 21.43 9.85 -6.44
N CYS A 215 20.71 8.89 -7.02
CA CYS A 215 21.10 7.49 -6.99
C CYS A 215 22.25 7.18 -7.97
N GLN A 216 22.34 7.88 -9.11
CA GLN A 216 23.48 7.74 -10.02
C GLN A 216 24.79 8.28 -9.42
N ASN A 217 24.75 9.46 -8.80
CA ASN A 217 25.95 10.05 -8.17
C ASN A 217 26.52 9.11 -7.10
N SER A 218 25.66 8.42 -6.34
CA SER A 218 26.08 7.43 -5.35
C SER A 218 26.77 6.21 -5.96
N GLN A 219 26.37 5.79 -7.17
CA GLN A 219 26.98 4.67 -7.89
C GLN A 219 28.31 5.08 -8.55
N ILE A 220 28.39 6.27 -9.12
CA ILE A 220 29.62 6.82 -9.70
C ILE A 220 30.70 7.00 -8.63
N VAL A 221 30.35 7.57 -7.47
CA VAL A 221 31.29 7.73 -6.35
C VAL A 221 31.79 6.37 -5.84
N ARG A 222 30.93 5.34 -5.78
CA ARG A 222 31.34 3.96 -5.42
C ARG A 222 32.24 3.30 -6.46
N MET A 223 32.01 3.54 -7.76
CA MET A 223 32.90 3.05 -8.80
C MET A 223 34.27 3.72 -8.69
N LEU A 224 34.31 5.04 -8.54
CA LEU A 224 35.55 5.80 -8.42
C LEU A 224 36.36 5.41 -7.18
N SER A 225 35.69 5.15 -6.04
CA SER A 225 36.36 4.68 -4.82
C SER A 225 36.93 3.26 -4.98
N SER A 226 36.21 2.36 -5.65
CA SER A 226 36.68 1.01 -5.98
C SER A 226 37.92 1.05 -6.88
N TYR A 227 37.89 1.83 -7.96
CA TYR A 227 39.05 2.06 -8.84
C TYR A 227 40.25 2.64 -8.10
N SER A 228 40.02 3.63 -7.22
CA SER A 228 41.09 4.21 -6.41
C SER A 228 41.73 3.20 -5.44
N SER A 229 40.93 2.29 -4.87
CA SER A 229 41.46 1.23 -3.98
C SER A 229 42.31 0.22 -4.73
N MET A 230 41.90 -0.15 -5.94
CA MET A 230 42.59 -1.11 -6.81
C MET A 230 43.95 -0.58 -7.29
N LEU A 231 44.02 0.72 -7.58
CA LEU A 231 45.26 1.41 -7.94
C LEU A 231 46.23 1.57 -6.76
N LYS A 232 45.75 1.55 -5.52
CA LYS A 232 46.59 1.60 -4.31
C LYS A 232 47.14 0.24 -3.87
N SER A 233 46.60 -0.84 -4.42
CA SER A 233 47.05 -2.22 -4.16
C SER A 233 48.03 -2.76 -5.22
N LEU A 234 48.41 -1.93 -6.19
CA LEU A 234 49.47 -2.16 -7.17
C LEU A 234 50.73 -1.40 -6.76
#